data_AF-A0A9P1IQ97-F1
#
_entry.id   AF-A0A9P1IQ97-F1
#
_cell.length_a   1.000
_cell.length_b   1.000
_cell.length_c   1.000
_cell.angle_alpha   90.00
_cell.angle_beta   90.00
_cell.angle_gamma   90.00
#
_symmetry.space_group_name_H-M   'P 1'
#
loop_
_entity.id
_entity.type
_entity.pdbx_description
1 polymer ?
#
loop_
_entity_poly.entity_id
_entity_poly.type
_entity_poly.pdbx_seq_one_letter_code
_entity_poly.pdbx_strand_id
1 'polypeptide(L)'
;MRTILILLIFFKLFFADYCGTDQVAIGMEVHISGVARLLCGKPNCFDKNYSECPERAESRKGCKKENEWIGGFDATIDGKLYTMCCEFENLKDFVKPKYKEVRIRRGEYFEGEEKQNDDGDVTSFDVIKDIQTYRDDSGNPYYNLTVYNFNCVPLAEQTPKWVLKTHWPYFKK
;
A
#
# COMPACT_ATOMS: atom_id res chain seq x y z
N MET A 1 11.50 42.99 -30.79
CA MET A 1 12.54 42.57 -29.83
C MET A 1 11.96 42.69 -28.43
N ARG A 2 12.04 41.62 -27.63
CA ARG A 2 11.71 41.55 -26.18
C ARG A 2 10.23 41.64 -25.78
N THR A 3 9.51 40.51 -25.80
CA THR A 3 8.57 40.08 -24.73
C THR A 3 7.83 38.77 -25.11
N ILE A 4 8.58 37.75 -25.56
CA ILE A 4 8.10 36.36 -25.50
C ILE A 4 9.07 35.64 -24.56
N LEU A 5 9.12 36.12 -23.32
CA LEU A 5 9.90 35.50 -22.26
C LEU A 5 9.00 34.42 -21.65
N ILE A 6 9.10 33.22 -22.23
CA ILE A 6 9.21 31.98 -21.46
C ILE A 6 8.17 31.89 -20.33
N LEU A 7 6.91 31.65 -20.69
CA LEU A 7 5.98 30.91 -19.82
C LEU A 7 6.27 29.42 -19.99
N LEU A 8 7.54 28.99 -19.81
CA LEU A 8 7.84 27.61 -19.47
C LEU A 8 7.35 27.44 -18.04
N ILE A 9 6.05 27.21 -17.93
CA ILE A 9 5.42 26.61 -16.77
C ILE A 9 6.30 25.41 -16.43
N PHE A 10 7.06 25.51 -15.34
CA PHE A 10 7.61 24.36 -14.64
C PHE A 10 6.38 23.54 -14.22
N PHE A 11 5.90 22.70 -15.14
CA PHE A 11 4.92 21.67 -14.87
C PHE A 11 5.67 20.66 -13.99
N LYS A 12 5.76 20.99 -12.70
CA LYS A 12 6.32 20.12 -11.68
C LYS A 12 5.34 18.96 -11.60
N LEU A 13 5.70 17.86 -12.27
CA LEU A 13 4.99 16.60 -12.21
C LEU A 13 5.09 16.11 -10.76
N PHE A 14 4.02 16.36 -9.99
CA PHE A 14 3.78 15.62 -8.77
C PHE A 14 3.38 14.22 -9.20
N PHE A 15 4.24 13.25 -8.89
CA PHE A 15 3.93 11.85 -9.11
C PHE A 15 3.26 11.33 -7.86
N ALA A 16 2.07 10.79 -8.01
CA ALA A 16 1.33 10.15 -6.94
C ALA A 16 0.84 8.81 -7.45
N ASP A 17 0.75 7.84 -6.55
CA ASP A 17 0.25 6.52 -6.90
C ASP A 17 -0.56 5.94 -5.75
N TYR A 18 -1.73 5.39 -6.07
CA TYR A 18 -2.74 4.99 -5.10
C TYR A 18 -3.46 3.74 -5.59
N CYS A 19 -3.65 2.75 -4.71
CA CYS A 19 -4.38 1.53 -5.02
C CYS A 19 -5.91 1.69 -4.91
N GLY A 20 -6.41 2.87 -4.55
CA GLY A 20 -7.84 3.09 -4.36
C GLY A 20 -8.37 2.37 -3.10
N THR A 21 -9.68 2.10 -3.08
CA THR A 21 -10.38 1.55 -1.91
C THR A 21 -10.65 0.05 -1.99
N ASP A 22 -10.53 -0.56 -3.18
CA ASP A 22 -10.83 -1.97 -3.42
C ASP A 22 -9.61 -2.79 -3.88
N GLN A 23 -8.41 -2.21 -3.82
CA GLN A 23 -7.14 -2.89 -4.08
C GLN A 23 -6.13 -2.59 -2.98
N VAL A 24 -5.11 -3.43 -2.88
CA VAL A 24 -4.02 -3.32 -1.90
C VAL A 24 -2.67 -3.22 -2.60
N ALA A 25 -1.73 -2.53 -1.98
CA ALA A 25 -0.36 -2.47 -2.47
C ALA A 25 0.36 -3.80 -2.21
N ILE A 26 0.49 -4.64 -3.24
CA ILE A 26 1.17 -5.94 -3.17
C ILE A 26 2.66 -5.84 -3.52
N GLY A 27 3.06 -4.75 -4.17
CA GLY A 27 4.43 -4.55 -4.62
C GLY A 27 4.75 -3.10 -4.94
N MET A 28 6.00 -2.85 -5.32
CA MET A 28 6.49 -1.54 -5.72
C MET A 28 7.60 -1.69 -6.73
N GLU A 29 7.57 -0.88 -7.78
CA GLU A 29 8.66 -0.73 -8.74
C GLU A 29 9.26 0.67 -8.66
N VAL A 30 10.56 0.78 -8.96
CA VAL A 30 11.21 2.05 -9.22
C VAL A 30 11.83 1.98 -10.60
N HIS A 31 11.24 2.67 -11.56
CA HIS A 31 11.75 2.71 -12.93
C HIS A 31 13.18 3.28 -12.97
N ILE A 32 13.95 2.99 -14.02
CA ILE A 32 15.33 3.50 -14.19
C ILE A 32 15.40 5.03 -14.15
N SER A 33 14.32 5.73 -14.52
CA SER A 33 14.21 7.20 -14.42
C SER A 33 14.06 7.70 -12.97
N GLY A 34 13.79 6.82 -12.01
CA GLY A 34 13.51 7.15 -10.61
C GLY A 34 12.03 7.34 -10.28
N VAL A 35 11.12 7.10 -11.23
CA VAL A 35 9.69 7.13 -10.96
C VAL A 35 9.31 5.88 -10.18
N ALA A 36 8.80 6.08 -8.97
CA ALA A 36 8.26 5.04 -8.12
C ALA A 36 6.78 4.77 -8.47
N ARG A 37 6.37 3.49 -8.46
CA ARG A 37 4.97 3.07 -8.60
C ARG A 37 4.64 1.91 -7.69
N LEU A 38 3.40 1.83 -7.23
CA LEU A 38 2.85 0.68 -6.55
C LEU A 38 2.36 -0.35 -7.57
N LEU A 39 2.51 -1.61 -7.20
CA LEU A 39 1.84 -2.72 -7.86
C LEU A 39 0.60 -3.01 -7.02
N CYS A 40 -0.57 -2.66 -7.53
CA CYS A 40 -1.84 -2.82 -6.83
C CYS A 40 -2.53 -4.11 -7.27
N GLY A 41 -2.92 -4.93 -6.30
CA GLY A 41 -3.61 -6.20 -6.51
C GLY A 41 -4.99 -6.21 -5.87
N LYS A 42 -5.88 -7.06 -6.38
CA LYS A 42 -7.21 -7.31 -5.78
C LYS A 42 -7.34 -8.80 -5.45
N PRO A 43 -6.73 -9.25 -4.34
CA PRO A 43 -6.90 -10.63 -3.88
C PRO A 43 -8.38 -10.92 -3.62
N ASN A 44 -8.87 -12.10 -4.00
CA ASN A 44 -10.30 -12.43 -3.91
C ASN A 44 -10.87 -12.34 -2.49
N CYS A 45 -10.04 -12.54 -1.46
CA CYS A 45 -10.42 -12.44 -0.05
C CYS A 45 -10.29 -11.03 0.55
N PHE A 46 -9.86 -10.04 -0.23
CA PHE A 46 -9.77 -8.66 0.22
C PHE A 46 -11.09 -7.90 -0.04
N ASP A 47 -11.68 -7.32 1.01
CA ASP A 47 -12.88 -6.49 0.95
C ASP A 47 -12.53 -5.02 1.18
N LYS A 48 -13.16 -4.12 0.42
CA LYS A 48 -13.00 -2.66 0.56
C LYS A 48 -13.29 -2.14 1.97
N ASN A 49 -14.13 -2.83 2.74
CA ASN A 49 -14.48 -2.47 4.10
C ASN A 49 -13.31 -2.69 5.09
N TYR A 50 -12.21 -3.31 4.62
CA TYR A 50 -10.99 -3.46 5.40
C TYR A 50 -10.04 -2.26 5.26
N SER A 51 -10.42 -1.18 4.57
CA SER A 51 -9.55 -0.04 4.33
C SER A 51 -10.23 1.29 4.60
N GLU A 52 -9.94 1.86 5.77
CA GLU A 52 -10.24 3.26 6.07
C GLU A 52 -9.01 4.11 5.74
N CYS A 53 -9.00 4.72 4.55
CA CYS A 53 -7.89 5.54 4.07
C CYS A 53 -8.19 7.04 4.24
N PRO A 54 -7.19 7.88 4.56
CA PRO A 54 -7.34 9.34 4.51
C PRO A 54 -7.50 9.81 3.05
N GLU A 55 -8.01 11.04 2.86
CA GLU A 55 -8.24 11.61 1.53
C GLU A 55 -6.93 11.82 0.74
N ARG A 56 -5.81 12.04 1.44
CA ARG A 56 -4.49 12.32 0.85
C ARG A 56 -3.37 11.65 1.62
N ALA A 57 -2.20 11.56 0.99
CA ALA A 57 -1.00 11.06 1.63
C ALA A 57 -0.38 12.12 2.58
N GLU A 58 -0.41 11.85 3.89
CA GLU A 58 0.04 12.81 4.90
C GLU A 58 1.30 12.37 5.65
N SER A 59 1.58 11.06 5.70
CA SER A 59 2.65 10.55 6.55
C SER A 59 4.02 10.67 5.90
N ARG A 60 4.90 11.51 6.47
CA ARG A 60 6.31 11.64 6.04
C ARG A 60 7.23 10.51 6.49
N LYS A 61 6.80 9.73 7.50
CA LYS A 61 7.65 8.72 8.15
C LYS A 61 7.24 7.30 7.79
N GLY A 62 6.31 7.12 6.84
CA GLY A 62 5.71 5.84 6.56
C GLY A 62 4.57 5.48 7.53
N CYS A 63 4.01 4.29 7.41
CA CYS A 63 2.88 3.81 8.20
C CYS A 63 3.37 3.04 9.43
N LYS A 64 3.39 3.72 10.57
CA LYS A 64 4.01 3.23 11.81
C LYS A 64 3.05 2.53 12.74
N LYS A 65 1.73 2.80 12.67
CA LYS A 65 0.80 2.10 13.55
C LYS A 65 0.69 0.65 13.13
N GLU A 66 0.37 -0.21 14.09
CA GLU A 66 0.31 -1.65 13.86
C GLU A 66 -0.92 -2.06 13.04
N ASN A 67 -1.99 -1.24 13.08
CA ASN A 67 -3.24 -1.42 12.37
C ASN A 67 -3.29 -0.70 11.01
N GLU A 68 -2.15 -0.17 10.53
CA GLU A 68 -2.06 0.57 9.26
C GLU A 68 -1.36 -0.25 8.18
N TRP A 69 -1.60 0.04 6.91
CA TRP A 69 -0.77 -0.38 5.78
C TRP A 69 -0.67 0.71 4.71
N ILE A 70 0.08 0.46 3.65
CA ILE A 70 0.23 1.41 2.54
C ILE A 70 -0.95 1.28 1.57
N GLY A 71 -1.74 2.35 1.42
CA GLY A 71 -2.73 2.47 0.35
C GLY A 71 -2.25 3.27 -0.86
N GLY A 72 -1.16 4.04 -0.70
CA GLY A 72 -0.67 4.96 -1.72
C GLY A 72 0.45 5.88 -1.23
N PHE A 73 0.94 6.75 -2.11
CA PHE A 73 1.87 7.81 -1.76
C PHE A 73 1.82 9.01 -2.72
N ASP A 74 2.28 10.17 -2.23
CA ASP A 74 2.67 11.33 -3.02
C ASP A 74 4.19 11.46 -3.02
N ALA A 75 4.80 11.54 -4.20
CA ALA A 75 6.23 11.76 -4.37
C ALA A 75 6.54 13.25 -4.52
N THR A 76 7.55 13.69 -3.78
CA THR A 76 8.15 15.02 -3.94
C THR A 76 9.24 15.02 -5.00
N ILE A 77 9.58 16.23 -5.45
CA ILE A 77 10.69 16.50 -6.39
C ILE A 77 12.03 15.94 -5.84
N ASP A 78 12.19 15.91 -4.53
CA ASP A 78 13.40 15.41 -3.87
C ASP A 78 13.40 13.88 -3.69
N GLY A 79 12.42 13.17 -4.26
CA GLY A 79 12.27 11.72 -4.15
C GLY A 79 11.76 11.23 -2.80
N LYS A 80 11.40 12.13 -1.88
CA LYS A 80 10.73 11.78 -0.61
C LYS A 80 9.28 11.45 -0.87
N LEU A 81 8.78 10.39 -0.23
CA LEU A 81 7.38 9.99 -0.29
C LEU A 81 6.63 10.46 0.96
N TYR A 82 5.44 11.00 0.74
CA TYR A 82 4.38 11.05 1.75
C TYR A 82 3.53 9.82 1.52
N THR A 83 3.32 8.99 2.54
CA THR A 83 2.54 7.75 2.41
C THR A 83 1.11 7.96 2.88
N MET A 84 0.18 7.36 2.14
CA MET A 84 -1.21 7.20 2.53
C MET A 84 -1.34 5.91 3.34
N CYS A 85 -1.65 6.05 4.62
CA CYS A 85 -1.77 4.93 5.55
C CYS A 85 -3.25 4.62 5.74
N CYS A 86 -3.71 3.47 5.24
CA CYS A 86 -5.07 3.01 5.50
C CYS A 86 -5.10 2.16 6.76
N GLU A 87 -6.18 2.27 7.53
CA GLU A 87 -6.36 1.58 8.79
C GLU A 87 -7.32 0.41 8.69
N PHE A 88 -7.05 -0.65 9.47
CA PHE A 88 -7.93 -1.79 9.68
C PHE A 88 -7.85 -2.25 11.14
N GLU A 89 -8.95 -2.13 11.88
CA GLU A 89 -9.02 -2.33 13.35
C GLU A 89 -8.34 -3.62 13.82
N ASN A 90 -8.56 -4.73 13.13
CA ASN A 90 -8.08 -6.07 13.52
C ASN A 90 -6.91 -6.57 12.66
N LEU A 91 -6.16 -5.69 11.99
CA LEU A 91 -5.10 -6.08 11.05
C LEU A 91 -4.14 -7.14 11.62
N LYS A 92 -3.75 -6.99 12.90
CA LYS A 92 -2.82 -7.88 13.60
C LYS A 92 -3.25 -9.36 13.62
N ASP A 93 -4.55 -9.62 13.61
CA ASP A 93 -5.07 -10.98 13.70
C ASP A 93 -4.97 -11.71 12.35
N PHE A 94 -4.84 -10.96 11.26
CA PHE A 94 -4.77 -11.47 9.89
C PHE A 94 -3.36 -11.41 9.32
N VAL A 95 -2.47 -10.60 9.85
CA VAL A 95 -1.13 -10.38 9.27
C VAL A 95 0.00 -11.04 10.03
N LYS A 96 0.99 -11.54 9.28
CA LYS A 96 2.28 -11.98 9.82
C LYS A 96 3.41 -11.22 9.12
N PRO A 97 4.41 -10.68 9.83
CA PRO A 97 5.58 -10.09 9.20
C PRO A 97 6.29 -11.11 8.31
N LYS A 98 6.51 -10.80 7.02
CA LYS A 98 7.20 -11.69 6.06
C LYS A 98 8.60 -11.19 5.75
N TYR A 99 8.70 -9.93 5.31
CA TYR A 99 9.98 -9.30 4.99
C TYR A 99 10.11 -7.94 5.70
N LYS A 100 11.32 -7.64 6.14
CA LYS A 100 11.68 -6.35 6.72
C LYS A 100 12.85 -5.77 5.94
N GLU A 101 12.79 -4.48 5.66
CA GLU A 101 13.85 -3.72 4.98
C GLU A 101 14.20 -4.28 3.58
N VAL A 102 13.17 -4.62 2.79
CA VAL A 102 13.36 -4.96 1.37
C VAL A 102 13.76 -3.69 0.63
N ARG A 103 15.03 -3.58 0.28
CA ARG A 103 15.58 -2.41 -0.39
C ARG A 103 15.27 -2.46 -1.89
N ILE A 104 14.72 -1.37 -2.42
CA ILE A 104 14.42 -1.17 -3.84
C ILE A 104 15.10 0.11 -4.31
N ARG A 105 15.94 -0.03 -5.33
CA ARG A 105 16.66 1.04 -6.02
C ARG A 105 16.07 1.26 -7.41
N ARG A 106 16.58 2.28 -8.11
CA ARG A 106 16.21 2.54 -9.50
C ARG A 106 16.51 1.33 -10.38
N GLY A 107 15.54 0.93 -11.19
CA GLY A 107 15.57 -0.26 -12.03
C GLY A 107 15.18 -1.56 -11.31
N GLU A 108 14.88 -1.51 -10.01
CA GLU A 108 14.48 -2.67 -9.22
C GLU A 108 12.98 -2.62 -8.92
N TYR A 109 12.42 -3.79 -8.61
CA TYR A 109 11.04 -3.94 -8.16
C TYR A 109 10.94 -5.04 -7.11
N PHE A 110 9.87 -4.98 -6.33
CA PHE A 110 9.43 -6.05 -5.46
C PHE A 110 7.97 -6.33 -5.78
N GLU A 111 7.63 -7.60 -5.93
CA GLU A 111 6.27 -8.07 -6.11
C GLU A 111 5.98 -9.15 -5.07
N GLY A 112 4.91 -8.95 -4.32
CA GLY A 112 4.43 -9.89 -3.34
C GLY A 112 3.78 -11.11 -3.98
N GLU A 113 3.69 -12.20 -3.21
CA GLU A 113 3.09 -13.45 -3.68
C GLU A 113 1.64 -13.58 -3.23
N GLU A 114 0.81 -14.21 -4.07
CA GLU A 114 -0.52 -14.72 -3.70
C GLU A 114 -0.47 -16.25 -3.64
N LYS A 115 -0.95 -16.84 -2.54
CA LYS A 115 -1.07 -18.29 -2.38
C LYS A 115 -2.50 -18.74 -2.57
N GLN A 116 -2.71 -19.71 -3.45
CA GLN A 116 -4.00 -20.33 -3.71
C GLN A 116 -4.04 -21.77 -3.18
N ASN A 117 -5.23 -22.24 -2.80
CA ASN A 117 -5.49 -23.67 -2.54
C ASN A 117 -5.74 -24.42 -3.87
N ASP A 118 -5.95 -25.73 -3.78
CA ASP A 118 -6.26 -26.57 -4.94
C ASP A 118 -7.60 -26.19 -5.63
N ASP A 119 -8.50 -25.53 -4.89
CA ASP A 119 -9.79 -25.04 -5.40
C ASP A 119 -9.67 -23.68 -6.13
N GLY A 120 -8.49 -23.04 -6.10
CA GLY A 120 -8.22 -21.74 -6.72
C GLY A 120 -8.54 -20.52 -5.84
N ASP A 121 -8.94 -20.74 -4.59
CA ASP A 121 -9.19 -19.68 -3.62
C ASP A 121 -7.88 -19.15 -3.03
N VAL A 122 -7.78 -17.81 -2.92
CA VAL A 122 -6.62 -17.16 -2.29
C VAL A 122 -6.66 -17.39 -0.79
N THR A 123 -5.64 -18.06 -0.27
CA THR A 123 -5.46 -18.38 1.16
C THR A 123 -4.65 -17.33 1.89
N SER A 124 -3.67 -16.72 1.22
CA SER A 124 -2.92 -15.57 1.72
C SER A 124 -2.30 -14.77 0.60
N PHE A 125 -1.99 -13.51 0.87
CA PHE A 125 -1.30 -12.62 -0.06
C PHE A 125 -0.34 -11.70 0.68
N ASP A 126 0.67 -11.19 -0.01
CA ASP A 126 1.59 -10.22 0.57
C ASP A 126 1.10 -8.78 0.38
N VAL A 127 1.28 -7.94 1.39
CA VAL A 127 0.88 -6.54 1.39
C VAL A 127 2.00 -5.66 1.95
N ILE A 128 2.19 -4.49 1.33
CA ILE A 128 3.18 -3.51 1.78
C ILE A 128 2.66 -2.82 3.04
N LYS A 129 3.33 -3.09 4.15
CA LYS A 129 3.02 -2.51 5.45
C LYS A 129 3.55 -1.08 5.60
N ASP A 130 4.77 -0.84 5.15
CA ASP A 130 5.48 0.42 5.35
C ASP A 130 6.47 0.68 4.22
N ILE A 131 6.70 1.96 3.88
CA ILE A 131 7.71 2.42 2.94
C ILE A 131 8.54 3.51 3.62
N GLN A 132 9.84 3.29 3.69
CA GLN A 132 10.79 4.27 4.22
C GLN A 132 11.74 4.73 3.12
N THR A 133 11.83 6.05 2.93
CA THR A 133 12.74 6.65 1.95
C THR A 133 14.09 6.96 2.56
N TYR A 134 15.15 6.58 1.86
CA TYR A 134 16.54 6.89 2.19
C TYR A 134 17.28 7.43 0.98
N ARG A 135 18.54 7.83 1.18
CA ARG A 135 19.46 8.21 0.11
C ARG A 135 20.75 7.43 0.22
N ASP A 136 21.31 7.04 -0.92
CA ASP A 136 22.64 6.44 -1.00
C ASP A 136 23.74 7.51 -0.90
N ASP A 137 25.00 7.07 -0.89
CA ASP A 137 26.17 7.96 -0.81
C ASP A 137 26.30 8.89 -2.04
N SER A 138 25.67 8.52 -3.15
CA SER A 138 25.58 9.34 -4.37
C SER A 138 24.40 10.31 -4.36
N GLY A 139 23.59 10.30 -3.29
CA GLY A 139 22.40 11.14 -3.11
C GLY A 139 21.15 10.64 -3.83
N ASN A 140 21.18 9.47 -4.47
CA ASN A 140 20.01 8.88 -5.13
C ASN A 140 19.04 8.29 -4.10
N PRO A 141 17.72 8.46 -4.28
CA PRO A 141 16.74 7.86 -3.39
C PRO A 141 16.68 6.34 -3.58
N TYR A 142 16.52 5.63 -2.46
CA TYR A 142 16.11 4.23 -2.44
C TYR A 142 15.04 4.03 -1.35
N TYR A 143 14.28 2.95 -1.47
CA TYR A 143 13.14 2.68 -0.60
C TYR A 143 13.33 1.36 0.12
N ASN A 144 13.03 1.33 1.41
CA ASN A 144 12.95 0.09 2.17
C ASN A 144 11.47 -0.21 2.42
N LEU A 145 11.02 -1.37 1.95
CA LEU A 145 9.69 -1.87 2.23
C LEU A 145 9.69 -2.75 3.49
N THR A 146 8.58 -2.71 4.21
CA THR A 146 8.19 -3.76 5.14
C THR A 146 6.97 -4.45 4.57
N VAL A 147 6.98 -5.79 4.53
CA VAL A 147 5.97 -6.59 3.86
C VAL A 147 5.37 -7.58 4.86
N TYR A 148 4.05 -7.58 4.93
CA TYR A 148 3.28 -8.54 5.72
C TYR A 148 2.65 -9.57 4.80
N ASN A 149 2.52 -10.80 5.28
CA ASN A 149 1.65 -11.80 4.68
C ASN A 149 0.28 -11.69 5.36
N PHE A 150 -0.74 -11.33 4.59
CA PHE A 150 -2.13 -11.27 5.00
C PHE A 150 -2.79 -12.63 4.78
N ASN A 151 -3.31 -13.22 5.85
CA ASN A 151 -3.96 -14.52 5.85
C ASN A 151 -5.47 -14.35 5.75
N CYS A 152 -6.09 -15.03 4.79
CA CYS A 152 -7.52 -14.97 4.53
C CYS A 152 -8.34 -16.01 5.30
N VAL A 153 -7.69 -17.08 5.77
CA VAL A 153 -8.34 -18.18 6.51
C VAL A 153 -9.02 -17.73 7.82
N PRO A 154 -8.54 -16.73 8.59
CA PRO A 154 -9.23 -16.28 9.81
C PRO A 154 -10.51 -15.45 9.53
N LEU A 155 -10.73 -14.98 8.28
CA LEU A 155 -11.90 -14.15 7.92
C LEU A 155 -13.15 -14.98 7.60
N ALA A 156 -12.98 -16.24 7.14
CA ALA A 156 -14.11 -17.11 6.83
C ALA A 156 -14.85 -17.61 8.08
N GLU A 157 -14.19 -17.67 9.24
CA GLU A 157 -14.79 -18.12 10.51
C GLU A 157 -15.36 -16.97 11.37
N GLN A 158 -14.96 -15.72 11.12
CA GLN A 158 -15.47 -14.57 11.86
C GLN A 158 -16.47 -13.81 11.01
N THR A 159 -17.77 -14.12 11.13
CA THR A 159 -18.83 -13.28 10.57
C THR A 159 -18.58 -11.82 10.94
N PRO A 160 -18.27 -10.93 9.99
CA PRO A 160 -17.88 -9.58 10.33
C PRO A 160 -19.08 -8.81 10.90
N LYS A 161 -18.84 -7.94 11.89
CA LYS A 161 -19.92 -7.25 12.65
C LYS A 161 -20.93 -6.50 11.77
N TRP A 162 -20.58 -6.12 10.55
CA TRP A 162 -21.49 -5.49 9.59
C TRP A 162 -22.52 -6.46 8.98
N VAL A 163 -22.18 -7.75 8.85
CA VAL A 163 -23.12 -8.83 8.49
C VAL A 163 -24.12 -9.06 9.63
N LEU A 164 -23.66 -8.95 10.88
CA LEU A 164 -24.56 -9.04 12.04
C LEU A 164 -25.54 -7.85 12.14
N LYS A 165 -25.16 -6.67 11.63
CA LYS A 165 -26.04 -5.48 11.62
C LYS A 165 -27.12 -5.51 10.54
N THR A 166 -26.95 -6.30 9.48
CA THR A 166 -27.87 -6.33 8.32
C THR A 166 -29.01 -7.33 8.47
N HIS A 167 -28.92 -8.28 9.39
CA HIS A 167 -29.96 -9.29 9.63
C HIS A 167 -30.73 -8.99 10.93
N TRP A 168 -31.80 -8.20 10.80
CA TRP A 168 -32.84 -8.06 11.82
C TRP A 168 -33.82 -9.25 11.74
N PRO A 169 -34.33 -9.86 12.84
CA PRO A 169 -34.08 -9.62 14.27
C PRO A 169 -33.19 -10.69 14.95
N TYR A 170 -32.60 -10.31 16.09
CA TYR A 170 -31.65 -11.11 16.88
C TYR A 170 -32.34 -12.17 17.76
N PHE A 171 -32.32 -13.43 17.35
CA PHE A 171 -32.63 -14.54 18.25
C PHE A 171 -31.33 -15.00 18.93
N LYS A 172 -31.18 -14.73 20.23
CA LYS A 172 -30.15 -15.38 21.06
C LYS A 172 -30.56 -16.84 21.23
N LYS A 173 -29.71 -17.78 20.83
CA LYS A 173 -29.75 -19.17 21.33
C LYS A 173 -28.88 -19.27 22.57
#